data_AF-A0A8S9GK81-F1
#
_entry.id   AF-A0A8S9GK81-F1
#
_cell.length_a   1.000
_cell.length_b   1.000
_cell.length_c   1.000
_cell.angle_alpha   90.00
_cell.angle_beta   90.00
_cell.angle_gamma   90.00
#
_symmetry.space_group_name_H-M   'P 1'
#
loop_
_entity.id
_entity.type
_entity.pdbx_description
1 polymer ?
#
loop_
_entity_poly.entity_id
_entity_poly.type
_entity_poly.pdbx_seq_one_letter_code
_entity_poly.pdbx_strand_id
1 'polypeptide(L)'
;MNLKLSLPQAPSTSLPCFIPIATASTTVTSNTSNTVSASDLERVNVLGFGSGGTVYKVSHKTTSATYALKKVKEDMDSTSRHQLLREIEILRLVDSPYVVKCHDIYEKPSGEVSILMEYMDLGTLESLRGNVVKEEQLALIARQVLKGLSYLHGLKIVHRDIKPANLLRNSREEVKIADFGVSKIMVKSLDKSNTFTGTCAYMSPERFDSEAADVSEEDKSNVYAGDIWSFGLTMLEILVGQETRLGHAYVRCVLWRITESS
;
A
#
# COMPACT_ATOMS: atom_id res chain seq x y z
N MET A 1 -30.62 17.90 -24.46
CA MET A 1 -29.67 17.55 -25.53
C MET A 1 -28.83 16.40 -25.02
N ASN A 2 -29.10 15.17 -25.47
CA ASN A 2 -28.40 13.96 -25.03
C ASN A 2 -27.08 13.83 -25.78
N LEU A 3 -25.97 14.14 -25.11
CA LEU A 3 -24.64 13.82 -25.61
C LEU A 3 -24.30 12.39 -25.20
N LYS A 4 -24.62 11.42 -26.08
CA LYS A 4 -24.04 10.07 -25.99
C LYS A 4 -22.57 10.16 -26.38
N LEU A 5 -21.66 10.07 -25.42
CA LEU A 5 -20.27 9.73 -25.71
C LEU A 5 -20.18 8.22 -25.92
N SER A 6 -20.00 7.81 -27.17
CA SER A 6 -19.65 6.44 -27.52
C SER A 6 -18.20 6.17 -27.09
N LEU A 7 -18.00 5.20 -26.19
CA LEU A 7 -16.66 4.65 -25.94
C LEU A 7 -16.16 3.93 -27.20
N PRO A 8 -14.88 4.07 -27.59
CA PRO A 8 -14.33 3.32 -28.71
C PRO A 8 -14.29 1.82 -28.37
N GLN A 9 -14.72 0.98 -29.31
CA GLN A 9 -14.57 -0.47 -29.19
C GLN A 9 -13.09 -0.84 -29.08
N ALA A 10 -12.77 -1.72 -28.14
CA ALA A 10 -11.44 -2.29 -28.03
C ALA A 10 -11.10 -3.06 -29.31
N PRO A 11 -9.89 -2.90 -29.87
CA PRO A 11 -9.49 -3.71 -31.02
C PRO A 11 -9.36 -5.17 -30.62
N SER A 12 -10.06 -6.03 -31.35
CA SER A 12 -9.91 -7.48 -31.31
C SER A 12 -8.54 -7.86 -31.89
N THR A 13 -7.55 -8.04 -31.04
CA THR A 13 -6.27 -8.65 -31.42
C THR A 13 -5.96 -9.79 -30.47
N SER A 14 -6.00 -10.99 -31.03
CA SER A 14 -5.53 -12.25 -30.45
C SER A 14 -4.15 -12.09 -29.82
N LEU A 15 -4.04 -12.43 -28.54
CA LEU A 15 -2.76 -12.58 -27.85
C LEU A 15 -1.99 -13.77 -28.46
N PRO A 16 -0.74 -13.61 -28.92
CA PRO A 16 0.10 -14.75 -29.22
C PRO A 16 0.65 -15.38 -27.92
N CYS A 17 0.79 -16.70 -28.06
CA CYS A 17 1.25 -17.72 -27.14
C CYS A 17 2.61 -17.45 -26.46
N PHE A 18 2.73 -18.01 -25.25
CA PHE A 18 3.94 -18.40 -24.50
C PHE A 18 5.31 -18.15 -25.15
N ILE A 19 6.17 -17.43 -24.43
CA ILE A 19 7.62 -17.43 -24.66
C ILE A 19 8.27 -18.38 -23.62
N PRO A 20 9.13 -19.33 -24.03
CA PRO A 20 9.85 -20.18 -23.10
C PRO A 20 10.95 -19.39 -22.37
N ILE A 21 11.13 -19.68 -21.08
CA ILE A 21 12.24 -19.19 -20.26
C ILE A 21 13.54 -19.79 -20.80
N ALA A 22 14.44 -18.93 -21.30
CA ALA A 22 15.79 -19.33 -21.66
C ALA A 22 16.59 -19.65 -20.37
N THR A 23 17.13 -20.85 -20.30
CA THR A 23 18.10 -21.26 -19.28
C THR A 23 19.42 -20.55 -19.51
N ALA A 24 19.68 -19.49 -18.74
CA ALA A 24 21.02 -18.93 -18.59
C ALA A 24 21.73 -19.58 -17.39
N SER A 25 22.69 -20.46 -17.68
CA SER A 25 23.72 -20.87 -16.73
C SER A 25 24.70 -19.71 -16.53
N THR A 26 24.72 -19.08 -15.36
CA THR A 26 25.78 -18.15 -14.99
C THR A 26 25.99 -18.20 -13.48
N THR A 27 27.12 -18.81 -13.12
CA THR A 27 27.96 -18.61 -11.93
C THR A 27 27.30 -18.12 -10.64
N VAL A 28 27.34 -19.00 -9.64
CA VAL A 28 27.15 -18.69 -8.22
C VAL A 28 28.24 -17.72 -7.77
N THR A 29 27.97 -16.42 -7.88
CA THR A 29 28.62 -15.42 -7.02
C THR A 29 27.81 -15.33 -5.75
N SER A 30 28.42 -15.78 -4.65
CA SER A 30 27.92 -15.63 -3.29
C SER A 30 27.71 -14.14 -2.98
N ASN A 31 26.49 -13.65 -3.15
CA ASN A 31 26.07 -12.38 -2.57
C ASN A 31 25.97 -12.60 -1.05
N THR A 32 26.97 -12.13 -0.32
CA THR A 32 26.86 -11.87 1.11
C THR A 32 25.71 -10.89 1.31
N SER A 33 24.55 -11.39 1.75
CA SER A 33 23.53 -10.54 2.32
C SER A 33 24.15 -9.83 3.52
N ASN A 34 24.42 -8.53 3.39
CA ASN A 34 24.79 -7.66 4.51
C ASN A 34 23.59 -7.58 5.44
N THR A 35 23.42 -8.59 6.30
CA THR A 35 22.39 -8.63 7.33
C THR A 35 22.75 -7.58 8.38
N VAL A 36 21.85 -6.63 8.61
CA VAL A 36 22.06 -5.61 9.63
C VAL A 36 21.68 -6.23 10.98
N SER A 37 22.61 -6.34 11.92
CA SER A 37 22.26 -6.84 13.26
C SER A 37 21.48 -5.79 14.05
N ALA A 38 20.45 -6.21 14.79
CA ALA A 38 19.68 -5.31 15.65
C ALA A 38 20.55 -4.61 16.72
N SER A 39 21.65 -5.24 17.15
CA SER A 39 22.63 -4.66 18.10
C SER A 39 23.39 -3.47 17.53
N ASP A 40 23.48 -3.39 16.20
CA ASP A 40 24.31 -2.43 15.48
C ASP A 40 23.52 -1.19 15.09
N LEU A 41 22.25 -1.13 15.48
CA LEU A 41 21.35 -0.01 15.28
C LEU A 41 21.29 0.86 16.54
N GLU A 42 21.56 2.14 16.37
CA GLU A 42 21.38 3.17 17.39
C GLU A 42 20.09 3.95 17.12
N ARG A 43 19.27 4.16 18.15
CA ARG A 43 18.03 4.95 18.02
C ARG A 43 18.37 6.43 18.05
N VAL A 44 17.89 7.16 17.05
CA VAL A 44 18.10 8.61 16.94
C VAL A 44 16.91 9.37 17.52
N ASN A 45 15.72 9.17 16.97
CA ASN A 45 14.50 9.82 17.42
C ASN A 45 13.26 8.99 17.05
N VAL A 46 12.11 9.33 17.62
CA VAL A 46 10.82 8.76 17.23
C VAL A 46 10.33 9.47 15.97
N LEU A 47 9.84 8.70 14.99
CA LEU A 47 9.23 9.18 13.75
C LEU A 47 7.70 9.21 13.84
N GLY A 48 7.10 8.28 14.58
CA GLY A 48 5.65 8.23 14.76
C GLY A 48 5.17 7.11 15.66
N PHE A 49 3.90 7.20 16.05
CA PHE A 49 3.17 6.23 16.85
C PHE A 49 1.91 5.80 16.09
N GLY A 50 1.58 4.50 16.11
CA GLY A 50 0.39 3.98 15.45
C GLY A 50 -0.17 2.74 16.12
N SER A 51 -1.25 2.22 15.55
CA SER A 51 -1.86 0.94 15.95
C SER A 51 -0.84 -0.20 15.93
N GLY A 52 -0.02 -0.26 14.87
CA GLY A 52 1.03 -1.25 14.67
C GLY A 52 2.31 -1.06 15.50
N GLY A 53 2.36 -0.06 16.40
CA GLY A 53 3.50 0.17 17.29
C GLY A 53 4.20 1.52 17.10
N THR A 54 5.49 1.57 17.47
CA THR A 54 6.30 2.81 17.43
C THR A 54 7.38 2.70 16.36
N VAL A 55 7.52 3.75 15.54
CA VAL A 55 8.53 3.82 14.49
C VAL A 55 9.66 4.76 14.92
N TYR A 56 10.89 4.26 14.89
CA TYR A 56 12.09 5.01 15.26
C TYR A 56 12.95 5.27 14.03
N LYS A 57 13.56 6.46 13.95
CA LYS A 57 14.73 6.67 13.11
C LYS A 57 15.92 5.99 13.79
N VAL A 58 16.64 5.16 13.06
CA VAL A 58 17.83 4.48 13.56
C VAL A 58 19.00 4.69 12.62
N SER A 59 20.21 4.68 13.17
CA SER A 59 21.47 4.76 12.42
C SER A 59 22.28 3.49 12.66
N HIS A 60 22.83 2.91 11.60
CA HIS A 60 23.76 1.80 11.72
C HIS A 60 25.13 2.32 12.18
N LYS A 61 25.62 1.80 13.31
CA LYS A 61 26.78 2.34 14.04
C LYS A 61 28.04 2.48 13.19
N THR A 62 28.31 1.53 12.30
CA THR A 62 29.56 1.50 11.52
C THR A 62 29.45 2.23 10.19
N THR A 63 28.30 2.15 9.51
CA THR A 63 28.13 2.75 8.17
C THR A 63 27.44 4.11 8.21
N SER A 64 26.90 4.52 9.36
CA SER A 64 26.02 5.69 9.50
C SER A 64 24.77 5.65 8.58
N ALA A 65 24.46 4.48 8.02
CA ALA A 65 23.27 4.31 7.18
C ALA A 65 22.00 4.49 8.03
N THR A 66 21.05 5.27 7.52
CA THR A 66 19.82 5.62 8.24
C THR A 66 18.66 4.73 7.80
N TYR A 67 17.88 4.24 8.77
CA TYR A 67 16.73 3.37 8.57
C TYR A 67 15.54 3.80 9.44
N ALA A 68 14.37 3.23 9.14
CA ALA A 68 13.20 3.28 10.01
C ALA A 68 13.00 1.91 10.69
N LEU A 69 12.89 1.87 12.00
CA LEU A 69 12.65 0.65 12.78
C LEU A 69 11.26 0.69 13.41
N LYS A 70 10.32 -0.11 12.90
CA LYS A 70 8.98 -0.29 13.48
C LYS A 70 9.04 -1.36 14.57
N LYS A 71 8.87 -0.96 15.82
CA LYS A 71 8.73 -1.85 16.97
C LYS A 71 7.25 -2.12 17.21
N VAL A 72 6.86 -3.38 17.07
CA VAL A 72 5.47 -3.82 17.27
C VAL A 72 5.17 -3.92 18.77
N LYS A 73 3.92 -3.67 19.15
CA LYS A 73 3.48 -3.80 20.54
C LYS A 73 3.57 -5.25 21.00
N GLU A 74 3.92 -5.45 22.28
CA GLU A 74 4.08 -6.78 22.89
C GLU A 74 2.72 -7.42 23.21
N ASP A 75 1.79 -6.64 23.76
CA ASP A 75 0.42 -7.08 24.09
C ASP A 75 -0.53 -6.93 22.90
N MET A 76 -0.47 -7.90 21.98
CA MET A 76 -1.37 -7.97 20.81
C MET A 76 -2.39 -9.08 20.97
N ASP A 77 -3.67 -8.77 20.69
CA ASP A 77 -4.70 -9.79 20.57
C ASP A 77 -4.43 -10.75 19.41
N SER A 78 -5.16 -11.86 19.37
CA SER A 78 -4.97 -12.90 18.33
C SER A 78 -5.15 -12.34 16.92
N THR A 79 -6.14 -11.47 16.71
CA THR A 79 -6.42 -10.84 15.40
C THR A 79 -5.26 -9.97 14.93
N SER A 80 -4.74 -9.11 15.79
CA SER A 80 -3.64 -8.20 15.51
C SER A 80 -2.33 -8.95 15.28
N ARG A 81 -2.13 -10.09 15.94
CA ARG A 81 -1.01 -10.98 15.67
C ARG A 81 -1.10 -11.66 14.30
N HIS A 82 -2.28 -12.09 13.87
CA HIS A 82 -2.46 -12.61 12.51
C HIS A 82 -2.20 -11.54 11.44
N GLN A 83 -2.64 -10.31 11.69
CA GLN A 83 -2.35 -9.16 10.83
C GLN A 83 -0.84 -8.89 10.72
N LEU A 84 -0.12 -8.91 11.84
CA LEU A 84 1.33 -8.75 11.85
C LEU A 84 2.05 -9.85 11.05
N LEU A 85 1.68 -11.12 11.26
CA LEU A 85 2.30 -12.23 10.53
C LEU A 85 2.08 -12.11 9.01
N ARG A 86 0.90 -11.61 8.61
CA ARG A 86 0.59 -11.34 7.21
C ARG A 86 1.37 -10.15 6.66
N GLU A 87 1.51 -9.08 7.43
CA GLU A 87 2.35 -7.93 7.07
C GLU A 87 3.79 -8.40 6.82
N ILE A 88 4.35 -9.21 7.72
CA ILE A 88 5.69 -9.81 7.58
C ILE A 88 5.78 -10.69 6.32
N GLU A 89 4.78 -11.52 6.04
CA GLU A 89 4.74 -12.35 4.84
C GLU A 89 4.79 -11.49 3.56
N ILE A 90 3.97 -10.45 3.50
CA ILE A 90 3.94 -9.52 2.36
C ILE A 90 5.28 -8.81 2.21
N LEU A 91 5.82 -8.26 3.31
CA LEU A 91 7.10 -7.53 3.31
C LEU A 91 8.28 -8.39 2.87
N ARG A 92 8.23 -9.70 3.09
CA ARG A 92 9.25 -10.65 2.60
C ARG A 92 9.11 -10.96 1.11
N LEU A 93 7.91 -10.78 0.54
CA LEU A 93 7.60 -11.15 -0.85
C LEU A 93 7.77 -9.97 -1.82
N VAL A 94 7.58 -8.75 -1.34
CA VAL A 94 7.66 -7.54 -2.17
C VAL A 94 9.10 -7.02 -2.30
N ASP A 95 9.49 -6.72 -3.52
CA ASP A 95 10.72 -6.02 -3.87
C ASP A 95 10.44 -5.12 -5.09
N SER A 96 10.20 -3.84 -4.83
CA SER A 96 9.80 -2.87 -5.85
C SER A 96 10.26 -1.46 -5.48
N PRO A 97 10.69 -0.64 -6.46
CA PRO A 97 11.05 0.75 -6.19
C PRO A 97 9.85 1.63 -5.76
N TYR A 98 8.62 1.12 -5.80
CA TYR A 98 7.41 1.87 -5.41
C TYR A 98 6.76 1.34 -4.12
N VAL A 99 7.44 0.42 -3.42
CA VAL A 99 7.02 -0.12 -2.13
C VAL A 99 8.18 0.04 -1.15
N VAL A 100 7.89 0.41 0.09
CA VAL A 100 8.91 0.55 1.14
C VAL A 100 9.63 -0.77 1.36
N LYS A 101 10.94 -0.75 1.17
CA LYS A 101 11.81 -1.90 1.34
C LYS A 101 11.91 -2.30 2.80
N CYS A 102 11.60 -3.56 3.06
CA CYS A 102 11.99 -4.25 4.29
C CYS A 102 13.45 -4.70 4.13
N HIS A 103 14.33 -4.24 5.01
CA HIS A 103 15.73 -4.67 5.05
C HIS A 103 15.89 -5.95 5.85
N ASP A 104 15.31 -5.99 7.05
CA ASP A 104 15.44 -7.10 7.99
C ASP A 104 14.24 -7.14 8.95
N ILE A 105 13.98 -8.31 9.54
CA ILE A 105 12.96 -8.51 10.56
C ILE A 105 13.61 -9.21 11.74
N TYR A 106 13.47 -8.62 12.93
CA TYR A 106 14.02 -9.14 14.17
C TYR A 106 12.91 -9.65 15.06
N GLU A 107 12.99 -10.93 15.41
CA GLU A 107 12.04 -11.61 16.28
C GLU A 107 12.80 -12.05 17.54
N LYS A 108 12.39 -11.57 18.71
CA LYS A 108 12.96 -12.00 19.98
C LYS A 108 12.22 -13.22 20.53
N PRO A 109 12.88 -14.06 21.36
CA PRO A 109 12.22 -15.15 22.08
C PRO A 109 11.04 -14.71 22.96
N SER A 110 11.03 -13.46 23.42
CA SER A 110 9.90 -12.87 24.16
C SER A 110 8.65 -12.63 23.31
N GLY A 111 8.74 -12.74 21.98
CA GLY A 111 7.65 -12.44 21.04
C GLY A 111 7.66 -11.01 20.51
N GLU A 112 8.59 -10.15 20.97
CA GLU A 112 8.78 -8.82 20.38
C GLU A 112 9.26 -8.92 18.93
N VAL A 113 8.56 -8.24 18.03
CA VAL A 113 8.93 -8.11 16.61
C VAL A 113 9.35 -6.68 16.30
N SER A 114 10.46 -6.54 15.57
CA SER A 114 10.91 -5.27 15.00
C SER A 114 11.17 -5.41 13.50
N ILE A 115 10.70 -4.47 12.71
CA ILE A 115 10.83 -4.46 11.25
C ILE A 115 11.75 -3.30 10.86
N LEU A 116 12.89 -3.61 10.25
CA LEU A 116 13.83 -2.63 9.72
C LEU A 116 13.46 -2.29 8.28
N MET A 117 13.20 -1.02 8.02
CA MET A 117 12.72 -0.51 6.73
C MET A 117 13.60 0.62 6.24
N GLU A 118 13.56 0.89 4.93
CA GLU A 118 14.19 2.08 4.39
C GLU A 118 13.59 3.36 5.01
N TYR A 119 14.44 4.38 5.17
CA TYR A 119 14.01 5.66 5.73
C TYR A 119 13.59 6.62 4.62
N MET A 120 12.37 7.17 4.76
CA MET A 120 11.79 8.17 3.86
C MET A 120 11.79 9.53 4.58
N ASP A 121 12.76 10.38 4.26
CA ASP A 121 13.14 11.58 5.04
C ASP A 121 12.13 12.72 5.01
N LEU A 122 11.23 12.75 4.03
CA LEU A 122 10.12 13.72 3.95
C LEU A 122 8.82 13.20 4.55
N GLY A 123 8.83 12.00 5.15
CA GLY A 123 7.68 11.42 5.85
C GLY A 123 6.50 11.10 4.94
N THR A 124 5.29 11.16 5.51
CA THR A 124 4.04 10.81 4.82
C THR A 124 3.56 11.94 3.90
N LEU A 125 2.71 11.58 2.94
CA LEU A 125 2.00 12.57 2.11
C LEU A 125 0.96 13.37 2.89
N GLU A 126 0.62 13.01 4.14
CA GLU A 126 -0.20 13.87 5.00
C GLU A 126 0.42 15.25 5.21
N SER A 127 1.75 15.34 5.20
CA SER A 127 2.47 16.62 5.29
C SER A 127 2.15 17.58 4.15
N LEU A 128 1.59 17.09 3.03
CA LEU A 128 1.17 17.91 1.90
C LEU A 128 -0.25 18.48 2.06
N ARG A 129 -1.04 18.00 3.02
CA ARG A 129 -2.37 18.54 3.30
C ARG A 129 -2.25 20.03 3.67
N GLY A 130 -3.15 20.84 3.12
CA GLY A 130 -3.19 22.29 3.33
C GLY A 130 -2.15 23.11 2.55
N ASN A 131 -1.23 22.45 1.84
CA ASN A 131 -0.22 23.11 1.03
C ASN A 131 -0.62 23.16 -0.45
N VAL A 132 -0.17 24.18 -1.16
CA VAL A 132 -0.37 24.25 -2.63
C VAL A 132 0.57 23.25 -3.28
N VAL A 133 0.00 22.16 -3.82
CA VAL A 133 0.73 21.17 -4.61
C VAL A 133 0.54 21.48 -6.09
N LYS A 134 1.63 21.63 -6.84
CA LYS A 134 1.58 21.85 -8.29
C LYS A 134 1.08 20.58 -8.98
N GLU A 135 0.34 20.75 -10.07
CA GLU A 135 -0.20 19.63 -10.86
C GLU A 135 0.90 18.67 -11.33
N GLU A 136 2.05 19.18 -11.76
CA GLU A 136 3.21 18.36 -12.16
C GLU A 136 3.71 17.46 -11.03
N GLN A 137 3.78 18.00 -9.81
CA GLN A 137 4.20 17.24 -8.63
C GLN A 137 3.15 16.19 -8.26
N LEU A 138 1.87 16.55 -8.34
CA LEU A 138 0.77 15.61 -8.09
C LEU A 138 0.78 14.47 -9.11
N ALA A 139 1.01 14.77 -10.39
CA ALA A 139 1.12 13.77 -11.46
C ALA A 139 2.32 12.82 -11.23
N LEU A 140 3.45 13.34 -10.75
CA LEU A 140 4.62 12.51 -10.40
C LEU A 140 4.29 11.55 -9.25
N ILE A 141 3.63 12.04 -8.19
CA ILE A 141 3.17 11.25 -7.06
C ILE A 141 2.21 10.16 -7.55
N ALA A 142 1.16 10.57 -8.28
CA ALA A 142 0.14 9.68 -8.82
C ALA A 142 0.74 8.53 -9.64
N ARG A 143 1.67 8.86 -10.54
CA ARG A 143 2.35 7.87 -11.37
C ARG A 143 3.12 6.83 -10.56
N GLN A 144 3.83 7.25 -9.51
CA GLN A 144 4.61 6.32 -8.67
C GLN A 144 3.71 5.41 -7.83
N VAL A 145 2.65 5.96 -7.24
CA VAL A 145 1.67 5.18 -6.47
C VAL A 145 0.97 4.15 -7.36
N LEU A 146 0.53 4.54 -8.55
CA LEU A 146 -0.10 3.62 -9.51
C LEU A 146 0.84 2.50 -9.97
N LYS A 147 2.13 2.77 -10.14
CA LYS A 147 3.12 1.71 -10.41
C LYS A 147 3.28 0.75 -9.22
N GLY A 148 3.25 1.27 -7.99
CA GLY A 148 3.24 0.45 -6.78
C GLY A 148 1.99 -0.44 -6.69
N LEU A 149 0.80 0.12 -6.94
CA LEU A 149 -0.45 -0.64 -6.97
C LEU A 149 -0.45 -1.70 -8.06
N SER A 150 -0.04 -1.35 -9.29
CA SER A 150 0.09 -2.31 -10.38
C SER A 150 1.03 -3.46 -10.04
N TYR A 151 2.14 -3.18 -9.36
CA TYR A 151 3.08 -4.21 -8.89
C TYR A 151 2.43 -5.15 -7.86
N LEU A 152 1.82 -4.59 -6.81
CA LEU A 152 1.14 -5.38 -5.76
C LEU A 152 0.00 -6.22 -6.34
N HIS A 153 -0.82 -5.66 -7.22
CA HIS A 153 -1.93 -6.34 -7.87
C HIS A 153 -1.44 -7.47 -8.80
N GLY A 154 -0.29 -7.29 -9.45
CA GLY A 154 0.39 -8.34 -10.21
C GLY A 154 0.78 -9.54 -9.35
N LEU A 155 1.18 -9.29 -8.10
CA LEU A 155 1.45 -10.31 -7.08
C LEU A 155 0.19 -10.81 -6.35
N LYS A 156 -1.00 -10.38 -6.80
CA LYS A 156 -2.30 -10.71 -6.18
C LYS A 156 -2.39 -10.25 -4.72
N ILE A 157 -1.74 -9.13 -4.40
CA ILE A 157 -1.81 -8.45 -3.11
C ILE A 157 -2.72 -7.24 -3.26
N VAL A 158 -3.71 -7.11 -2.39
CA VAL A 158 -4.55 -5.91 -2.26
C VAL A 158 -4.15 -5.17 -0.99
N HIS A 159 -3.89 -3.86 -1.10
CA HIS A 159 -3.42 -3.06 0.02
C HIS A 159 -4.52 -2.79 1.06
N ARG A 160 -5.70 -2.36 0.59
CA ARG A 160 -6.93 -2.06 1.37
C ARG A 160 -6.87 -0.86 2.31
N ASP A 161 -5.79 -0.07 2.28
CA ASP A 161 -5.62 1.11 3.15
C ASP A 161 -4.75 2.18 2.48
N ILE A 162 -4.99 2.44 1.20
CA ILE A 162 -4.33 3.53 0.50
C ILE A 162 -4.90 4.87 1.00
N LYS A 163 -4.03 5.67 1.60
CA LYS A 163 -4.33 7.00 2.15
C LYS A 163 -3.03 7.80 2.28
N PRO A 164 -3.06 9.14 2.43
CA PRO A 164 -1.84 9.94 2.52
C PRO A 164 -0.87 9.49 3.62
N ALA A 165 -1.38 8.94 4.73
CA ALA A 165 -0.58 8.45 5.87
C ALA A 165 0.27 7.22 5.52
N ASN A 166 -0.14 6.44 4.53
CA ASN A 166 0.51 5.18 4.12
C ASN A 166 1.34 5.35 2.83
N LEU A 167 1.48 6.58 2.35
CA LEU A 167 2.33 6.92 1.22
C LEU A 167 3.49 7.77 1.73
N LEU A 168 4.72 7.27 1.58
CA LEU A 168 5.92 7.94 2.07
C LEU A 168 6.71 8.55 0.92
N ARG A 169 7.40 9.66 1.19
CA ARG A 169 8.25 10.34 0.21
C ARG A 169 9.62 10.73 0.77
N ASN A 170 10.57 10.97 -0.12
CA ASN A 170 11.91 11.39 0.25
C ASN A 170 12.45 12.53 -0.63
N SER A 171 13.61 13.07 -0.25
CA SER A 171 14.32 14.16 -0.93
C SER A 171 14.81 13.81 -2.35
N ARG A 172 14.76 12.53 -2.75
CA ARG A 172 15.05 12.07 -4.11
C ARG A 172 13.81 12.00 -5.00
N GLU A 173 12.70 12.60 -4.56
CA GLU A 173 11.40 12.59 -5.24
C GLU A 173 10.78 11.20 -5.42
N GLU A 174 11.22 10.20 -4.63
CA GLU A 174 10.64 8.87 -4.63
C GLU A 174 9.38 8.84 -3.76
N VAL A 175 8.33 8.18 -4.24
CA VAL A 175 7.10 7.93 -3.49
C VAL A 175 6.85 6.43 -3.40
N LYS A 176 6.64 5.93 -2.18
CA LYS A 176 6.50 4.50 -1.91
C LYS A 176 5.30 4.18 -1.03
N ILE A 177 4.65 3.07 -1.33
CA ILE A 177 3.55 2.51 -0.55
C ILE A 177 4.11 1.82 0.70
N ALA A 178 3.50 2.07 1.86
CA ALA A 178 3.88 1.54 3.15
C ALA A 178 2.65 0.99 3.92
N ASP A 179 2.92 0.27 5.01
CA ASP A 179 1.92 -0.27 5.96
C ASP A 179 0.93 -1.30 5.40
N PHE A 180 1.33 -2.58 5.48
CA PHE A 180 0.53 -3.71 5.01
C PHE A 180 -0.30 -4.37 6.12
N GLY A 181 -0.49 -3.72 7.27
CA GLY A 181 -1.14 -4.31 8.45
C GLY A 181 -2.57 -4.82 8.19
N VAL A 182 -3.26 -4.27 7.20
CA VAL A 182 -4.58 -4.73 6.76
C VAL A 182 -4.59 -5.25 5.33
N SER A 183 -3.46 -5.53 4.71
CA SER A 183 -3.41 -6.05 3.33
C SER A 183 -3.85 -7.52 3.24
N LYS A 184 -4.18 -7.99 2.03
CA LYS A 184 -4.64 -9.36 1.77
C LYS A 184 -3.95 -9.97 0.54
N ILE A 185 -3.45 -11.20 0.67
CA ILE A 185 -2.93 -12.01 -0.43
C ILE A 185 -4.10 -12.85 -0.98
N MET A 186 -4.49 -12.63 -2.23
CA MET A 186 -5.71 -13.20 -2.82
C MET A 186 -5.58 -14.67 -3.26
N VAL A 187 -4.37 -15.21 -3.35
CA VAL A 187 -4.11 -16.60 -3.81
C VAL A 187 -4.31 -17.62 -2.69
N LYS A 188 -4.17 -17.23 -1.42
CA LYS A 188 -4.43 -18.10 -0.28
C LYS A 188 -5.94 -18.15 -0.02
N SER A 189 -6.59 -19.14 -0.61
CA SER A 189 -8.03 -19.46 -0.51
C SER A 189 -8.56 -19.77 0.91
N LEU A 190 -7.77 -19.49 1.96
CA LEU A 190 -8.08 -19.81 3.35
C LEU A 190 -8.82 -18.70 4.08
N ASP A 191 -8.88 -17.49 3.51
CA ASP A 191 -9.54 -16.36 4.16
C ASP A 191 -10.84 -15.99 3.43
N LYS A 192 -11.88 -16.82 3.64
CA LYS A 192 -13.28 -16.54 3.27
C LYS A 192 -13.86 -15.31 4.00
N SER A 193 -13.05 -14.62 4.80
CA SER A 193 -13.47 -13.42 5.50
C SER A 193 -13.44 -12.23 4.54
N ASN A 194 -14.65 -11.81 4.12
CA ASN A 194 -14.91 -10.50 3.54
C ASN A 194 -15.03 -9.45 4.67
N THR A 195 -14.15 -9.54 5.68
CA THR A 195 -14.23 -8.70 6.88
C THR A 195 -13.91 -7.26 6.54
N PHE A 196 -14.86 -6.39 6.88
CA PHE A 196 -14.82 -4.94 6.76
C PHE A 196 -13.59 -4.38 7.52
N THR A 197 -12.47 -4.23 6.82
CA THR A 197 -11.18 -3.80 7.36
C THR A 197 -10.55 -2.74 6.43
N GLY A 198 -10.00 -1.67 7.02
CA GLY A 198 -9.46 -0.48 6.35
C GLY A 198 -10.00 0.83 6.94
N THR A 199 -9.49 1.98 6.50
CA THR A 199 -10.02 3.29 6.92
C THR A 199 -11.32 3.60 6.17
N CYS A 200 -12.48 3.64 6.87
CA CYS A 200 -13.81 3.76 6.26
C CYS A 200 -13.96 4.92 5.26
N ALA A 201 -13.26 6.04 5.50
CA ALA A 201 -13.34 7.24 4.65
C ALA A 201 -12.84 7.02 3.21
N TYR A 202 -12.02 5.99 2.98
CA TYR A 202 -11.42 5.70 1.67
C TYR A 202 -12.02 4.45 1.00
N MET A 203 -13.02 3.81 1.60
CA MET A 203 -13.58 2.57 1.06
C MET A 203 -14.47 2.83 -0.16
N SER A 204 -14.42 1.91 -1.12
CA SER A 204 -15.24 1.95 -2.33
C SER A 204 -16.70 1.55 -2.05
N PRO A 205 -17.68 2.19 -2.70
CA PRO A 205 -19.11 2.04 -2.38
C PRO A 205 -19.65 0.60 -2.50
N GLU A 206 -19.11 -0.24 -3.38
CA GLU A 206 -19.48 -1.66 -3.51
C GLU A 206 -19.29 -2.48 -2.23
N ARG A 207 -18.48 -1.99 -1.27
CA ARG A 207 -18.27 -2.68 0.01
C ARG A 207 -19.44 -2.52 0.98
N PHE A 208 -20.37 -1.61 0.70
CA PHE A 208 -21.52 -1.33 1.55
C PHE A 208 -22.81 -2.00 1.07
N ASP A 209 -22.85 -2.53 -0.16
CA ASP A 209 -23.98 -3.29 -0.67
C ASP A 209 -23.89 -4.75 -0.20
N SER A 210 -24.59 -5.03 0.91
CA SER A 210 -24.64 -6.35 1.55
C SER A 210 -25.42 -7.42 0.78
N GLU A 211 -26.04 -7.11 -0.37
CA GLU A 211 -26.71 -8.10 -1.21
C GLU A 211 -25.76 -8.86 -2.15
N ALA A 212 -24.51 -8.43 -2.31
CA ALA A 212 -23.51 -9.12 -3.11
C ALA A 212 -22.71 -10.16 -2.29
N ALA A 213 -23.32 -10.82 -1.30
CA ALA A 213 -22.62 -11.73 -0.37
C ALA A 213 -22.41 -13.16 -0.91
N ASP A 214 -23.01 -13.51 -2.06
CA ASP A 214 -22.80 -14.78 -2.75
C ASP A 214 -21.83 -14.60 -3.92
N VAL A 215 -20.53 -14.55 -3.59
CA VAL A 215 -19.49 -14.00 -4.47
C VAL A 215 -18.84 -15.09 -5.33
N SER A 216 -19.02 -15.00 -6.65
CA SER A 216 -18.43 -15.90 -7.65
C SER A 216 -17.04 -15.43 -8.10
N GLU A 217 -16.31 -16.25 -8.87
CA GLU A 217 -14.94 -15.97 -9.35
C GLU A 217 -14.78 -14.65 -10.14
N GLU A 218 -15.88 -14.07 -10.66
CA GLU A 218 -15.90 -12.78 -11.38
C GLU A 218 -15.71 -11.55 -10.49
N ASP A 219 -15.95 -11.65 -9.17
CA ASP A 219 -15.82 -10.53 -8.22
C ASP A 219 -14.38 -10.29 -7.73
N LYS A 220 -13.41 -11.09 -8.17
CA LYS A 220 -11.98 -10.80 -7.91
C LYS A 220 -11.56 -9.45 -8.48
N SER A 221 -12.20 -8.99 -9.55
CA SER A 221 -12.02 -7.65 -10.14
C SER A 221 -12.38 -6.53 -9.14
N ASN A 222 -13.38 -6.77 -8.30
CA ASN A 222 -13.95 -5.76 -7.40
C ASN A 222 -12.97 -5.38 -6.26
N VAL A 223 -12.17 -6.34 -5.79
CA VAL A 223 -11.28 -6.10 -4.63
C VAL A 223 -10.08 -5.20 -4.98
N TYR A 224 -9.56 -5.30 -6.20
CA TYR A 224 -8.47 -4.43 -6.69
C TYR A 224 -8.97 -3.02 -7.01
N ALA A 225 -10.22 -2.90 -7.51
CA ALA A 225 -10.86 -1.61 -7.78
C ALA A 225 -10.93 -0.74 -6.51
N GLY A 226 -11.12 -1.36 -5.34
CA GLY A 226 -11.09 -0.65 -4.06
C GLY A 226 -9.80 0.11 -3.74
N ASP A 227 -8.62 -0.42 -4.14
CA ASP A 227 -7.35 0.32 -3.99
C ASP A 227 -7.28 1.51 -4.95
N ILE A 228 -7.81 1.37 -6.17
CA ILE A 228 -7.87 2.45 -7.18
C ILE A 228 -8.80 3.57 -6.73
N TRP A 229 -9.94 3.22 -6.13
CA TRP A 229 -10.86 4.17 -5.52
C TRP A 229 -10.19 4.95 -4.38
N SER A 230 -9.57 4.22 -3.44
CA SER A 230 -8.84 4.79 -2.30
C SER A 230 -7.72 5.73 -2.76
N PHE A 231 -7.03 5.36 -3.84
CA PHE A 231 -6.04 6.20 -4.51
C PHE A 231 -6.63 7.49 -5.07
N GLY A 232 -7.78 7.43 -5.76
CA GLY A 232 -8.46 8.62 -6.29
C GLY A 232 -8.81 9.62 -5.19
N LEU A 233 -9.36 9.14 -4.08
CA LEU A 233 -9.64 9.97 -2.89
C LEU A 233 -8.37 10.56 -2.29
N THR A 234 -7.29 9.77 -2.21
CA THR A 234 -5.99 10.23 -1.71
C THR A 234 -5.42 11.38 -2.55
N MET A 235 -5.51 11.30 -3.88
CA MET A 235 -5.03 12.38 -4.78
C MET A 235 -5.89 13.62 -4.67
N LEU A 236 -7.22 13.45 -4.62
CA LEU A 236 -8.15 14.57 -4.45
C LEU A 236 -7.90 15.31 -3.12
N GLU A 237 -7.67 14.56 -2.05
CA GLU A 237 -7.41 15.12 -0.74
C GLU A 237 -6.11 15.95 -0.69
N ILE A 238 -5.04 15.44 -1.31
CA ILE A 238 -3.77 16.17 -1.42
C ILE A 238 -3.94 17.44 -2.26
N LEU A 239 -4.72 17.37 -3.34
CA LEU A 239 -4.97 18.53 -4.23
C LEU A 239 -5.82 19.61 -3.55
N VAL A 240 -6.88 19.22 -2.83
CA VAL A 240 -7.80 20.16 -2.17
C VAL A 240 -7.21 20.70 -0.86
N GLY A 241 -6.27 19.98 -0.25
CA GLY A 241 -5.58 20.40 0.96
C GLY A 241 -6.45 20.33 2.23
N GLN A 242 -7.60 19.68 2.18
CA GLN A 242 -8.44 19.40 3.35
C GLN A 242 -8.71 17.91 3.41
N GLU A 243 -8.70 17.35 4.61
CA GLU A 243 -9.29 16.03 4.84
C GLU A 243 -10.70 16.09 4.29
N THR A 244 -11.01 15.25 3.31
CA THR A 244 -12.35 15.14 2.76
C THR A 244 -13.26 14.61 3.87
N ARG A 245 -13.72 15.50 4.77
CA ARG A 245 -14.78 15.30 5.78
C ARG A 245 -16.14 14.92 5.15
N LEU A 246 -16.12 14.59 3.86
CA LEU A 246 -17.22 14.36 2.96
C LEU A 246 -17.11 12.98 2.29
N GLY A 247 -16.35 12.02 2.85
CA GLY A 247 -16.38 10.63 2.36
C GLY A 247 -17.81 10.07 2.25
N HIS A 248 -18.72 10.48 3.14
CA HIS A 248 -20.14 10.14 3.03
C HIS A 248 -20.97 11.09 2.14
N ALA A 249 -20.66 12.39 2.09
CA ALA A 249 -21.51 13.37 1.41
C ALA A 249 -21.13 13.58 -0.06
N TYR A 250 -19.84 13.45 -0.42
CA TYR A 250 -19.35 13.66 -1.78
C TYR A 250 -19.53 12.41 -2.64
N VAL A 251 -19.29 11.22 -2.07
CA VAL A 251 -19.62 9.94 -2.72
C VAL A 251 -21.12 9.88 -3.01
N ARG A 252 -21.95 10.32 -2.06
CA ARG A 252 -23.39 10.45 -2.27
C ARG A 252 -23.76 11.55 -3.27
N CYS A 253 -23.11 12.72 -3.29
CA CYS A 253 -23.42 13.77 -4.28
C CYS A 253 -22.99 13.42 -5.71
N VAL A 254 -21.85 12.74 -5.89
CA VAL A 254 -21.36 12.32 -7.20
C VAL A 254 -22.18 11.13 -7.72
N LEU A 255 -22.51 10.14 -6.88
CA LEU A 255 -23.40 9.03 -7.26
C LEU A 255 -24.85 9.50 -7.48
N TRP A 256 -25.40 10.38 -6.62
CA TRP A 256 -26.77 10.89 -6.75
C TRP A 256 -26.99 11.65 -8.06
N ARG A 257 -26.01 12.46 -8.50
CA ARG A 257 -26.09 13.15 -9.81
C ARG A 257 -26.01 12.21 -11.01
N ILE A 258 -25.37 11.05 -10.87
CA ILE A 258 -25.29 10.04 -11.92
C ILE A 258 -26.60 9.23 -12.00
N THR A 259 -27.25 8.95 -10.86
CA THR A 259 -28.51 8.18 -10.79
C THR A 259 -29.76 9.00 -11.14
N GLU A 260 -29.76 10.33 -10.98
CA GLU A 260 -30.90 11.18 -11.40
C GLU A 260 -30.88 11.60 -12.88
N SER A 261 -29.80 11.30 -13.61
CA SER A 261 -29.67 11.61 -15.04
C SER A 261 -29.98 10.41 -15.96
N SER A 262 -30.63 9.36 -15.43
CA SER A 262 -31.11 8.20 -16.19
C SER A 262 -32.63 8.15 -16.22
#